data_AF-A0A362X3Q0-F1
#
_entry.id   AF-A0A362X3Q0-F1
#
_cell.length_a   1.000
_cell.length_b   1.000
_cell.length_c   1.000
_cell.angle_alpha   90.00
_cell.angle_beta   90.00
_cell.angle_gamma   90.00
#
_symmetry.space_group_name_H-M   'P 1'
#
loop_
_entity.id
_entity.type
_entity.pdbx_description
1 polymer ?
#
loop_
_entity_poly.entity_id
_entity_poly.type
_entity_poly.pdbx_seq_one_letter_code
_entity_poly.pdbx_strand_id
1 'polypeptide(L)'
;MIYPKIPLAQTVIQLCKAKHIQHIIISPGSRSAPLTIGFTNDDFFKCYSIVDERCAAFFAMGIAQQIKAPTALVCTSGSALLNYYPAVAEAYYSDIPLVVLSADRPKHLVGIGDGQTINQKNVYENHILYSANLKLDLKDEKKVPSNDELPIMKNLESKLERFLGLQKDIQEHNEQEINTAINFAKLKNGPVHINIPFDEPLYETVKTLSVSPKNNVIVKEPQEVDDYILKECIEDWSVASKKMILVGVHSPNKIQKQWLEELAKDDSVIVFTETTSNLHHKSFLPSIDQIIAPLSEEEQKALQPDILLTFGGLIVSKKIKAILRKFKPKQHWHIDEKQANDTFFCLTKHIETSPELFFKSLLTKVAHYKKSDYKPKWLKVKQKRLKKHEQYLSKIPFSDFTVFNTVLKHIPNNTVLQVGNSSAIRYTQLFSINKTLEVFCNRGTSGIDGSTSTAIGCAVANKKQTVFITGDLSFFYDSNALWNNYIPTNFRIIVVNNEGGGIFRILPGHKNTENFDTYFETRHQLNAAHLCKMFNFEYHTATDDTSLKQELNTFFSDSNTPKLLEIFTPKALNDEILLDYFKFIK
;
A
#
# COMPACT_ATOMS: atom_id res chain seq x y z
N MET A 1 -11.37 33.32 -9.23
CA MET A 1 -11.61 31.88 -9.03
C MET A 1 -12.99 31.55 -9.58
N ILE A 2 -13.13 30.43 -10.28
CA ILE A 2 -14.40 29.98 -10.87
C ILE A 2 -14.87 28.77 -10.06
N TYR A 3 -16.15 28.73 -9.69
CA TYR A 3 -16.73 27.65 -8.90
C TYR A 3 -17.84 26.94 -9.70
N PRO A 4 -18.07 25.64 -9.48
CA PRO A 4 -19.25 24.97 -10.04
C PRO A 4 -20.52 25.60 -9.46
N LYS A 5 -21.57 25.73 -10.26
CA LYS A 5 -22.85 26.31 -9.81
C LYS A 5 -23.53 25.45 -8.73
N ILE A 6 -23.32 24.13 -8.75
CA ILE A 6 -23.99 23.18 -7.85
C ILE A 6 -23.45 23.33 -6.41
N PRO A 7 -24.28 23.71 -5.42
CA PRO A 7 -23.87 23.91 -4.03
C PRO A 7 -23.24 22.67 -3.39
N LEU A 8 -23.82 21.48 -3.57
CA LEU A 8 -23.22 20.23 -3.08
C LEU A 8 -21.78 20.00 -3.55
N ALA A 9 -21.47 20.33 -4.81
CA ALA A 9 -20.11 20.18 -5.33
C ALA A 9 -19.15 21.15 -4.63
N GLN A 10 -19.58 22.42 -4.47
CA GLN A 10 -18.80 23.41 -3.71
C GLN A 10 -18.54 22.94 -2.27
N THR A 11 -19.53 22.35 -1.59
CA THR A 11 -19.41 21.82 -0.23
C THR A 11 -18.30 20.77 -0.14
N VAL A 12 -18.29 19.79 -1.04
CA VAL A 12 -17.26 18.75 -1.11
C VAL A 12 -15.87 19.35 -1.30
N ILE A 13 -15.71 20.24 -2.29
CA ILE A 13 -14.42 20.85 -2.62
C ILE A 13 -13.89 21.70 -1.45
N GLN A 14 -14.73 22.53 -0.84
CA GLN A 14 -14.33 23.37 0.29
C GLN A 14 -13.95 22.54 1.52
N LEU A 15 -14.64 21.42 1.80
CA LEU A 15 -14.26 20.52 2.88
C LEU A 15 -12.96 19.75 2.59
N CYS A 16 -12.71 19.34 1.34
CA CYS A 16 -11.40 18.78 0.95
C CYS A 16 -10.27 19.81 1.18
N LYS A 17 -10.48 21.08 0.80
CA LYS A 17 -9.53 22.17 1.02
C LYS A 17 -9.29 22.42 2.51
N ALA A 18 -10.36 22.58 3.29
CA ALA A 18 -10.30 22.84 4.73
C ALA A 18 -9.65 21.68 5.51
N LYS A 19 -9.69 20.46 4.98
CA LYS A 19 -9.04 19.27 5.58
C LYS A 19 -7.67 18.95 4.98
N HIS A 20 -7.15 19.83 4.13
CA HIS A 20 -5.84 19.75 3.48
C HIS A 20 -5.63 18.54 2.56
N ILE A 21 -6.67 18.10 1.85
CA ILE A 21 -6.53 17.11 0.79
C ILE A 21 -6.04 17.81 -0.47
N GLN A 22 -4.73 17.78 -0.70
CA GLN A 22 -4.10 18.55 -1.77
C GLN A 22 -4.08 17.81 -3.11
N HIS A 23 -3.88 16.49 -3.10
CA HIS A 23 -3.72 15.69 -4.31
C HIS A 23 -5.05 15.10 -4.76
N ILE A 24 -5.49 15.46 -5.97
CA ILE A 24 -6.78 15.04 -6.54
C ILE A 24 -6.52 14.29 -7.86
N ILE A 25 -6.79 13.00 -7.89
CA ILE A 25 -6.66 12.17 -9.09
C ILE A 25 -8.05 12.09 -9.74
N ILE A 26 -8.15 12.54 -10.98
CA ILE A 26 -9.41 12.71 -11.70
C ILE A 26 -9.43 11.79 -12.90
N SER A 27 -10.35 10.83 -12.87
CA SER A 27 -10.70 10.03 -14.04
C SER A 27 -11.79 10.75 -14.85
N PRO A 28 -11.60 10.97 -16.16
CA PRO A 28 -12.50 11.79 -16.97
C PRO A 28 -13.95 11.27 -16.99
N GLY A 29 -14.92 12.18 -16.94
CA GLY A 29 -16.32 11.82 -17.18
C GLY A 29 -17.31 12.96 -16.92
N SER A 30 -18.48 12.87 -17.54
CA SER A 30 -19.44 14.00 -17.53
C SER A 30 -20.14 14.19 -16.19
N ARG A 31 -20.50 13.12 -15.45
CA ARG A 31 -21.26 13.28 -14.19
C ARG A 31 -20.41 13.94 -13.10
N SER A 32 -19.09 13.75 -13.13
CA SER A 32 -18.10 14.37 -12.23
C SER A 32 -17.62 15.75 -12.68
N ALA A 33 -18.19 16.33 -13.74
CA ALA A 33 -17.81 17.66 -14.22
C ALA A 33 -17.86 18.75 -13.14
N PRO A 34 -18.87 18.84 -12.24
CA PRO A 34 -18.91 19.86 -11.21
C PRO A 34 -17.69 19.81 -10.26
N LEU A 35 -17.29 18.59 -9.86
CA LEU A 35 -16.11 18.38 -9.01
C LEU A 35 -14.82 18.71 -9.77
N THR A 36 -14.71 18.24 -11.01
CA THR A 36 -13.55 18.48 -11.87
C THR A 36 -13.32 19.97 -12.07
N ILE A 37 -14.36 20.72 -12.43
CA ILE A 37 -14.30 22.17 -12.60
C ILE A 37 -13.80 22.83 -11.32
N GLY A 38 -14.38 22.49 -10.16
CA GLY A 38 -14.03 23.18 -8.93
C GLY A 38 -12.64 22.83 -8.39
N PHE A 39 -12.17 21.58 -8.51
CA PHE A 39 -10.80 21.23 -8.12
C PHE A 39 -9.75 21.86 -9.05
N THR A 40 -9.99 21.86 -10.37
CA THR A 40 -9.01 22.36 -11.35
C THR A 40 -8.92 23.88 -11.44
N ASN A 41 -9.90 24.62 -10.90
CA ASN A 41 -9.92 26.09 -10.88
C ASN A 41 -9.44 26.69 -9.54
N ASP A 42 -8.86 25.89 -8.64
CA ASP A 42 -8.32 26.33 -7.36
C ASP A 42 -6.87 25.84 -7.18
N ASP A 43 -5.92 26.79 -7.21
CA ASP A 43 -4.47 26.54 -7.16
C ASP A 43 -3.99 25.84 -5.88
N PHE A 44 -4.86 25.73 -4.86
CA PHE A 44 -4.56 24.90 -3.69
C PHE A 44 -4.37 23.42 -4.07
N PHE A 45 -5.17 22.92 -5.02
CA PHE A 45 -5.15 21.51 -5.38
C PHE A 45 -4.11 21.21 -6.47
N LYS A 46 -3.49 20.04 -6.35
CA LYS A 46 -2.70 19.45 -7.42
C LYS A 46 -3.51 18.34 -8.07
N CYS A 47 -4.06 18.64 -9.25
CA CYS A 47 -4.92 17.72 -9.99
C CYS A 47 -4.12 16.86 -10.98
N TYR A 48 -4.48 15.59 -11.09
CA TYR A 48 -3.88 14.62 -12.01
C TYR A 48 -4.98 13.95 -12.82
N SER A 49 -5.00 14.15 -14.13
CA SER A 49 -5.89 13.41 -15.03
C SER A 49 -5.27 12.09 -15.48
N ILE A 50 -5.87 10.97 -15.09
CA ILE A 50 -5.44 9.61 -15.47
C ILE A 50 -6.67 8.89 -16.05
N VAL A 51 -6.52 8.29 -17.23
CA VAL A 51 -7.65 7.77 -18.01
C VAL A 51 -8.16 6.44 -17.47
N ASP A 52 -7.27 5.50 -17.20
CA ASP A 52 -7.61 4.19 -16.65
C ASP A 52 -7.86 4.32 -15.14
N GLU A 53 -9.11 4.11 -14.71
CA GLU A 53 -9.49 4.24 -13.31
C GLU A 53 -8.69 3.32 -12.38
N ARG A 54 -8.41 2.08 -12.80
CA ARG A 54 -7.64 1.13 -11.98
C ARG A 54 -6.24 1.69 -11.74
N CYS A 55 -5.56 2.13 -12.80
CA CYS A 55 -4.25 2.75 -12.69
C CYS A 55 -4.30 4.05 -11.87
N ALA A 56 -5.34 4.88 -12.05
CA ALA A 56 -5.55 6.11 -11.31
C ALA A 56 -5.62 5.87 -9.78
N ALA A 57 -6.34 4.83 -9.35
CA ALA A 57 -6.47 4.50 -7.94
C ALA A 57 -5.16 3.99 -7.32
N PHE A 58 -4.42 3.14 -8.03
CA PHE A 58 -3.10 2.71 -7.56
C PHE A 58 -2.06 3.83 -7.57
N PHE A 59 -2.13 4.76 -8.53
CA PHE A 59 -1.33 5.98 -8.55
C PHE A 59 -1.63 6.88 -7.34
N ALA A 60 -2.92 7.08 -7.01
CA ALA A 60 -3.32 7.80 -5.80
C ALA A 60 -2.78 7.13 -4.53
N MET A 61 -2.81 5.80 -4.47
CA MET A 61 -2.25 5.02 -3.36
C MET A 61 -0.73 5.23 -3.23
N GLY A 62 0.00 5.29 -4.36
CA GLY A 62 1.43 5.60 -4.39
C GLY A 62 1.75 6.99 -3.84
N ILE A 63 0.94 7.99 -4.19
CA ILE A 63 1.04 9.34 -3.61
C ILE A 63 0.77 9.30 -2.10
N ALA A 64 -0.36 8.73 -1.68
CA ALA A 64 -0.79 8.65 -0.28
C ALA A 64 0.24 7.93 0.60
N GLN A 65 0.86 6.87 0.09
CA GLN A 65 1.93 6.12 0.77
C GLN A 65 3.14 7.03 1.09
N GLN A 66 3.51 7.93 0.19
CA GLN A 66 4.68 8.80 0.36
C GLN A 66 4.38 10.02 1.23
N ILE A 67 3.25 10.70 0.98
CA ILE A 67 2.88 11.90 1.74
C ILE A 67 2.29 11.58 3.12
N LYS A 68 1.90 10.32 3.37
CA LYS A 68 1.28 9.83 4.62
C LYS A 68 0.05 10.65 5.02
N ALA A 69 -0.75 11.02 4.01
CA ALA A 69 -1.95 11.84 4.15
C ALA A 69 -2.97 11.45 3.07
N PRO A 70 -4.27 11.72 3.32
CA PRO A 70 -5.32 11.37 2.38
C PRO A 70 -5.10 11.94 0.98
N THR A 71 -5.32 11.11 -0.03
CA THR A 71 -5.33 11.48 -1.45
C THR A 71 -6.72 11.18 -2.03
N ALA A 72 -7.29 12.11 -2.81
CA ALA A 72 -8.64 11.94 -3.35
C ALA A 72 -8.63 11.35 -4.76
N LEU A 73 -9.62 10.51 -5.03
CA LEU A 73 -9.96 9.96 -6.34
C LEU A 73 -11.31 10.52 -6.76
N VAL A 74 -11.43 11.00 -8.00
CA VAL A 74 -12.69 11.51 -8.56
C VAL A 74 -13.03 10.68 -9.79
N CYS A 75 -14.25 10.16 -9.87
CA CYS A 75 -14.76 9.48 -11.06
C CYS A 75 -16.22 9.82 -11.34
N THR A 76 -16.64 9.56 -12.57
CA THR A 76 -18.05 9.60 -12.99
C THR A 76 -18.82 8.37 -12.49
N SER A 77 -20.12 8.30 -12.77
CA SER A 77 -20.96 7.17 -12.40
C SER A 77 -20.67 5.91 -13.22
N GLY A 78 -21.16 4.76 -12.75
CA GLY A 78 -21.08 3.48 -13.46
C GLY A 78 -19.82 2.68 -13.14
N SER A 79 -19.32 1.90 -14.11
CA SER A 79 -18.17 1.00 -13.91
C SER A 79 -16.85 1.71 -13.60
N ALA A 80 -16.75 3.02 -13.89
CA ALA A 80 -15.60 3.85 -13.50
C ALA A 80 -15.31 3.70 -12.00
N LEU A 81 -16.36 3.79 -11.16
CA LEU A 81 -16.24 3.51 -9.73
C LEU A 81 -15.69 2.11 -9.50
N LEU A 82 -16.31 1.07 -10.07
CA LEU A 82 -15.91 -0.32 -9.81
C LEU A 82 -14.44 -0.62 -10.13
N ASN A 83 -13.84 0.07 -11.11
CA ASN A 83 -12.42 -0.09 -11.46
C ASN A 83 -11.45 0.41 -10.37
N TYR A 84 -11.87 1.28 -9.45
CA TYR A 84 -11.06 1.66 -8.28
C TYR A 84 -10.95 0.54 -7.23
N TYR A 85 -11.82 -0.48 -7.27
CA TYR A 85 -11.96 -1.41 -6.15
C TYR A 85 -10.68 -2.18 -5.78
N PRO A 86 -9.85 -2.67 -6.73
CA PRO A 86 -8.63 -3.38 -6.36
C PRO A 86 -7.66 -2.52 -5.52
N ALA A 87 -7.47 -1.25 -5.89
CA ALA A 87 -6.65 -0.32 -5.13
C ALA A 87 -7.30 0.07 -3.78
N VAL A 88 -8.63 0.18 -3.72
CA VAL A 88 -9.36 0.41 -2.46
C VAL A 88 -9.14 -0.76 -1.50
N ALA A 89 -9.25 -2.01 -1.97
CA ALA A 89 -8.98 -3.18 -1.15
C ALA A 89 -7.50 -3.24 -0.69
N GLU A 90 -6.55 -2.96 -1.59
CA GLU A 90 -5.13 -2.89 -1.24
C GLU A 90 -4.85 -1.80 -0.18
N ALA A 91 -5.45 -0.62 -0.33
CA ALA A 91 -5.31 0.49 0.60
C ALA A 91 -5.91 0.18 1.97
N TYR A 92 -7.03 -0.55 2.02
CA TYR A 92 -7.65 -1.00 3.28
C TYR A 92 -6.72 -1.91 4.08
N TYR A 93 -6.17 -2.96 3.44
CA TYR A 93 -5.27 -3.89 4.11
C TYR A 93 -3.84 -3.34 4.33
N SER A 94 -3.48 -2.23 3.69
CA SER A 94 -2.17 -1.57 3.82
C SER A 94 -2.21 -0.31 4.68
N ASP A 95 -3.36 0.03 5.25
CA ASP A 95 -3.57 1.26 6.03
C ASP A 95 -3.18 2.55 5.27
N ILE A 96 -3.61 2.66 4.00
CA ILE A 96 -3.34 3.82 3.14
C ILE A 96 -4.60 4.68 3.00
N PRO A 97 -4.55 5.99 3.30
CA PRO A 97 -5.73 6.84 3.29
C PRO A 97 -6.10 7.30 1.88
N LEU A 98 -7.21 6.77 1.35
CA LEU A 98 -7.82 7.21 0.09
C LEU A 98 -9.20 7.80 0.35
N VAL A 99 -9.57 8.85 -0.40
CA VAL A 99 -10.92 9.42 -0.38
C VAL A 99 -11.52 9.29 -1.77
N VAL A 100 -12.40 8.31 -1.96
CA VAL A 100 -13.09 8.11 -3.24
C VAL A 100 -14.31 9.02 -3.31
N LEU A 101 -14.29 9.96 -4.24
CA LEU A 101 -15.37 10.90 -4.57
C LEU A 101 -16.03 10.43 -5.87
N SER A 102 -17.16 9.74 -5.78
CA SER A 102 -17.85 9.23 -6.96
C SER A 102 -19.08 10.06 -7.27
N ALA A 103 -19.12 10.65 -8.47
CA ALA A 103 -20.33 11.28 -8.94
C ALA A 103 -21.39 10.20 -9.25
N ASP A 104 -22.64 10.46 -8.91
CA ASP A 104 -23.76 9.53 -9.10
C ASP A 104 -24.93 10.21 -9.79
N ARG A 105 -25.82 9.40 -10.34
CA ARG A 105 -27.12 9.84 -10.85
C ARG A 105 -28.10 10.07 -9.69
N PRO A 106 -29.04 11.01 -9.82
CA PRO A 106 -30.13 11.18 -8.87
C PRO A 106 -30.89 9.87 -8.63
N LYS A 107 -31.40 9.67 -7.41
CA LYS A 107 -32.12 8.44 -7.00
C LYS A 107 -33.24 8.03 -7.97
N HIS A 108 -33.95 9.01 -8.56
CA HIS A 108 -35.06 8.75 -9.48
C HIS A 108 -34.63 8.19 -10.85
N LEU A 109 -33.33 8.21 -11.17
CA LEU A 109 -32.76 7.61 -12.38
C LEU A 109 -32.05 6.27 -12.12
N VAL A 110 -31.97 5.83 -10.86
CA VAL A 110 -31.34 4.55 -10.50
C VAL A 110 -32.36 3.42 -10.61
N GLY A 111 -31.98 2.32 -11.26
CA GLY A 111 -32.80 1.11 -11.36
C GLY A 111 -33.90 1.15 -12.43
N ILE A 112 -33.92 2.18 -13.29
CA ILE A 112 -34.90 2.33 -14.37
C ILE A 112 -34.34 2.03 -15.77
N GLY A 113 -33.09 1.58 -15.85
CA GLY A 113 -32.39 1.32 -17.12
C GLY A 113 -31.81 2.58 -17.80
N ASP A 114 -31.68 3.70 -17.09
CA ASP A 114 -31.02 4.89 -17.62
C ASP A 114 -29.50 4.68 -17.80
N GLY A 115 -28.92 5.34 -18.79
CA GLY A 115 -27.55 5.12 -19.21
C GLY A 115 -26.52 5.45 -18.12
N GLN A 116 -25.50 4.60 -17.98
CA GLN A 116 -24.39 4.78 -17.03
C GLN A 116 -24.84 4.94 -15.56
N THR A 117 -25.87 4.18 -15.17
CA THR A 117 -26.39 4.07 -13.80
C THR A 117 -26.09 2.69 -13.21
N ILE A 118 -25.68 2.65 -11.95
CA ILE A 118 -25.54 1.41 -11.15
C ILE A 118 -25.98 1.72 -9.70
N ASN A 119 -26.11 0.68 -8.86
CA ASN A 119 -26.27 0.90 -7.42
C ASN A 119 -24.90 1.22 -6.78
N GLN A 120 -24.55 2.50 -6.66
CA GLN A 120 -23.26 2.94 -6.10
C GLN A 120 -23.24 3.01 -4.58
N LYS A 121 -24.43 3.07 -3.95
CA LYS A 121 -24.54 3.19 -2.50
C LYS A 121 -23.86 2.00 -1.83
N ASN A 122 -22.90 2.28 -0.95
CA ASN A 122 -22.15 1.28 -0.17
C ASN A 122 -21.39 0.23 -1.01
N VAL A 123 -21.02 0.56 -2.25
CA VAL A 123 -20.40 -0.39 -3.19
C VAL A 123 -19.12 -1.06 -2.66
N TYR A 124 -18.40 -0.42 -1.73
CA TYR A 124 -17.17 -0.95 -1.16
C TYR A 124 -17.27 -1.32 0.32
N GLU A 125 -18.47 -1.44 0.91
CA GLU A 125 -18.67 -1.51 2.37
C GLU A 125 -17.70 -2.44 3.14
N ASN A 126 -17.28 -3.55 2.54
CA ASN A 126 -16.39 -4.53 3.15
C ASN A 126 -14.91 -4.11 3.23
N HIS A 127 -14.48 -3.10 2.46
CA HIS A 127 -13.07 -2.72 2.31
C HIS A 127 -12.87 -1.20 2.37
N ILE A 128 -13.69 -0.51 3.15
CA ILE A 128 -13.55 0.92 3.49
C ILE A 128 -13.84 1.13 4.97
N LEU A 129 -13.38 2.25 5.51
CA LEU A 129 -13.62 2.63 6.90
C LEU A 129 -14.98 3.32 7.08
N TYR A 130 -15.48 3.99 6.04
CA TYR A 130 -16.73 4.74 6.08
C TYR A 130 -17.30 4.98 4.68
N SER A 131 -18.63 4.88 4.56
CA SER A 131 -19.40 5.11 3.34
C SER A 131 -20.37 6.27 3.54
N ALA A 132 -20.04 7.43 2.98
CA ALA A 132 -20.89 8.61 2.97
C ALA A 132 -21.80 8.60 1.74
N ASN A 133 -23.11 8.68 1.94
CA ASN A 133 -24.09 8.71 0.85
C ASN A 133 -24.85 10.02 0.87
N LEU A 134 -24.40 10.98 0.06
CA LEU A 134 -24.92 12.34 0.12
C LEU A 134 -26.34 12.44 -0.46
N LYS A 135 -27.08 13.43 0.03
CA LYS A 135 -28.41 13.79 -0.46
C LYS A 135 -28.31 14.86 -1.54
N LEU A 136 -29.18 14.75 -2.54
CA LEU A 136 -29.29 15.71 -3.63
C LEU A 136 -29.92 17.03 -3.14
N ASP A 137 -29.38 18.16 -3.58
CA ASP A 137 -29.96 19.49 -3.34
C ASP A 137 -31.36 19.61 -3.98
N LEU A 138 -32.25 20.36 -3.34
CA LEU A 138 -33.58 20.64 -3.88
C LEU A 138 -33.50 21.71 -4.99
N LYS A 139 -34.06 21.41 -6.16
CA LYS A 139 -34.07 22.31 -7.33
C LYS A 139 -35.15 23.38 -7.31
N ASP A 140 -36.29 23.09 -6.71
CA ASP A 140 -37.49 23.93 -6.74
C ASP A 140 -38.38 23.62 -5.53
N GLU A 141 -38.96 24.65 -4.92
CA GLU A 141 -39.98 24.60 -3.87
C GLU A 141 -41.18 23.71 -4.25
N LYS A 142 -41.47 23.56 -5.54
CA LYS A 142 -42.58 22.73 -6.04
C LYS A 142 -42.34 21.22 -5.94
N LYS A 143 -41.10 20.76 -5.71
CA LYS A 143 -40.74 19.33 -5.65
C LYS A 143 -40.53 18.80 -4.23
N VAL A 144 -40.98 19.53 -3.21
CA VAL A 144 -40.93 19.08 -1.81
C VAL A 144 -41.84 17.85 -1.61
N PRO A 145 -41.32 16.71 -1.09
CA PRO A 145 -42.14 15.50 -0.87
C PRO A 145 -43.31 15.79 0.08
N SER A 146 -44.52 15.45 -0.35
CA SER A 146 -45.75 15.57 0.44
C SER A 146 -45.93 14.33 1.32
N ASN A 147 -45.26 14.26 2.46
CA ASN A 147 -45.66 13.30 3.50
C ASN A 147 -46.66 13.98 4.47
N ASP A 148 -47.76 13.25 4.66
CA ASP A 148 -48.96 13.36 5.49
C ASP A 148 -49.21 14.59 6.39
N GLU A 149 -50.43 15.13 6.18
CA GLU A 149 -51.33 15.92 7.03
C GLU A 149 -50.79 17.06 7.92
N LEU A 150 -51.00 18.30 7.45
CA LEU A 150 -51.48 19.38 8.31
C LEU A 150 -52.77 19.95 7.69
N PRO A 151 -53.90 20.00 8.43
CA PRO A 151 -55.11 20.63 7.94
C PRO A 151 -54.91 22.15 7.90
N ILE A 152 -55.16 22.73 6.73
CA ILE A 152 -55.52 24.14 6.56
C ILE A 152 -54.43 25.15 6.99
N MET A 153 -53.42 25.35 6.14
CA MET A 153 -52.94 26.70 5.80
C MET A 153 -52.31 26.70 4.40
N LYS A 154 -53.09 27.13 3.40
CA LYS A 154 -52.58 27.55 2.09
C LYS A 154 -51.91 28.91 2.27
N ASN A 155 -50.60 28.97 2.53
CA ASN A 155 -49.80 30.17 2.33
C ASN A 155 -48.46 29.80 1.67
N LEU A 156 -47.98 30.63 0.73
CA LEU A 156 -46.68 30.44 0.08
C LEU A 156 -45.53 30.46 1.11
N GLU A 157 -45.67 31.28 2.15
CA GLU A 157 -44.67 31.44 3.22
C GLU A 157 -44.35 30.11 3.93
N SER A 158 -45.36 29.30 4.25
CA SER A 158 -45.13 28.01 4.92
C SER A 158 -44.46 26.97 4.02
N LYS A 159 -44.60 27.09 2.69
CA LYS A 159 -43.90 26.23 1.72
C LYS A 159 -42.45 26.64 1.54
N LEU A 160 -42.17 27.94 1.45
CA LEU A 160 -40.82 28.47 1.37
C LEU A 160 -40.02 28.16 2.64
N GLU A 161 -40.60 28.38 3.82
CA GLU A 161 -39.97 28.03 5.10
C GLU A 161 -39.65 26.53 5.18
N ARG A 162 -40.59 25.68 4.77
CA ARG A 162 -40.37 24.22 4.70
C ARG A 162 -39.27 23.85 3.72
N PHE A 163 -39.25 24.47 2.53
CA PHE A 163 -38.20 24.24 1.53
C PHE A 163 -36.82 24.64 2.07
N LEU A 164 -36.70 25.83 2.66
CA LEU A 164 -35.46 26.32 3.25
C LEU A 164 -35.00 25.43 4.42
N GLY A 165 -35.92 24.99 5.26
CA GLY A 165 -35.65 24.04 6.34
C GLY A 165 -35.10 22.71 5.81
N LEU A 166 -35.78 22.10 4.83
CA LEU A 166 -35.33 20.85 4.22
C LEU A 166 -33.98 20.98 3.50
N GLN A 167 -33.76 22.07 2.77
CA GLN A 167 -32.49 22.33 2.10
C GLN A 167 -31.36 22.51 3.12
N LYS A 168 -31.64 23.17 4.25
CA LYS A 168 -30.70 23.30 5.36
C LYS A 168 -30.39 21.93 5.97
N ASP A 169 -31.38 21.08 6.21
CA ASP A 169 -31.17 19.72 6.75
C ASP A 169 -30.35 18.84 5.79
N ILE A 170 -30.58 18.97 4.47
CA ILE A 170 -29.77 18.30 3.44
C ILE A 170 -28.32 18.78 3.50
N GLN A 171 -28.10 20.09 3.59
CA GLN A 171 -26.76 20.66 3.68
C GLN A 171 -26.04 20.21 4.96
N GLU A 172 -26.69 20.28 6.13
CA GLU A 172 -26.10 19.84 7.41
C GLU A 172 -25.77 18.34 7.40
N HIS A 173 -26.65 17.51 6.86
CA HIS A 173 -26.40 16.09 6.68
C HIS A 173 -25.19 15.84 5.77
N ASN A 174 -25.15 16.48 4.60
CA ASN A 174 -24.05 16.31 3.65
C ASN A 174 -22.71 16.76 4.24
N GLU A 175 -22.68 17.91 4.93
CA GLU A 175 -21.50 18.38 5.64
C GLU A 175 -21.04 17.37 6.70
N GLN A 176 -21.96 16.81 7.49
CA GLN A 176 -21.63 15.83 8.51
C GLN A 176 -21.03 14.55 7.91
N GLU A 177 -21.64 14.00 6.86
CA GLU A 177 -21.18 12.79 6.18
C GLU A 177 -19.77 12.99 5.57
N ILE A 178 -19.55 14.12 4.87
CA ILE A 178 -18.24 14.45 4.27
C ILE A 178 -17.18 14.63 5.38
N ASN A 179 -17.53 15.35 6.44
CA ASN A 179 -16.62 15.56 7.58
C ASN A 179 -16.21 14.22 8.20
N THR A 180 -17.19 13.37 8.45
CA THR A 180 -16.99 12.05 9.06
C THR A 180 -16.08 11.19 8.18
N ALA A 181 -16.40 11.05 6.88
CA ALA A 181 -15.61 10.27 5.93
C ALA A 181 -14.14 10.72 5.90
N ILE A 182 -13.88 12.01 5.67
CA ILE A 182 -12.49 12.49 5.55
C ILE A 182 -11.75 12.37 6.89
N ASN A 183 -12.42 12.60 8.02
CA ASN A 183 -11.81 12.42 9.34
C ASN A 183 -11.44 10.95 9.59
N PHE A 184 -12.29 9.99 9.19
CA PHE A 184 -11.95 8.56 9.25
C PHE A 184 -10.71 8.25 8.43
N ALA A 185 -10.66 8.69 7.16
CA ALA A 185 -9.48 8.45 6.31
C ALA A 185 -8.20 9.01 6.94
N LYS A 186 -8.25 10.23 7.50
CA LYS A 186 -7.08 10.90 8.09
C LYS A 186 -6.62 10.29 9.42
N LEU A 187 -7.55 9.96 10.31
CA LEU A 187 -7.22 9.52 11.68
C LEU A 187 -6.93 8.02 11.76
N LYS A 188 -7.66 7.24 10.94
CA LYS A 188 -7.62 5.79 10.92
C LYS A 188 -6.91 5.26 9.68
N ASN A 189 -6.22 6.10 8.89
CA ASN A 189 -5.35 5.72 7.77
C ASN A 189 -5.93 4.58 6.91
N GLY A 190 -7.00 4.85 6.18
CA GLY A 190 -7.63 3.86 5.31
C GLY A 190 -8.62 4.50 4.34
N PRO A 191 -9.14 3.73 3.38
CA PRO A 191 -9.99 4.26 2.34
C PRO A 191 -11.40 4.57 2.85
N VAL A 192 -12.01 5.62 2.31
CA VAL A 192 -13.42 5.98 2.50
C VAL A 192 -14.07 6.30 1.16
N HIS A 193 -15.39 6.17 1.09
CA HIS A 193 -16.17 6.46 -0.11
C HIS A 193 -17.21 7.53 0.18
N ILE A 194 -17.28 8.54 -0.68
CA ILE A 194 -18.30 9.59 -0.68
C ILE A 194 -19.03 9.50 -2.03
N ASN A 195 -20.27 9.02 -1.99
CA ASN A 195 -21.16 8.95 -3.15
C ASN A 195 -21.96 10.24 -3.29
N ILE A 196 -21.85 10.92 -4.44
CA ILE A 196 -22.28 12.32 -4.62
C ILE A 196 -23.27 12.41 -5.78
N PRO A 197 -24.59 12.45 -5.52
CA PRO A 197 -25.57 12.56 -6.59
C PRO A 197 -25.57 13.97 -7.18
N PHE A 198 -25.48 14.07 -8.52
CA PHE A 198 -25.59 15.34 -9.23
C PHE A 198 -26.70 15.33 -10.25
N ASP A 199 -27.44 16.43 -10.27
CA ASP A 199 -28.49 16.71 -11.22
C ASP A 199 -27.98 17.66 -12.32
N GLU A 200 -28.55 17.58 -13.52
CA GLU A 200 -28.22 18.51 -14.60
C GLU A 200 -28.82 19.89 -14.35
N PRO A 201 -28.21 20.99 -14.84
CA PRO A 201 -27.00 21.07 -15.68
C PRO A 201 -25.67 20.99 -14.88
N LEU A 202 -24.65 20.33 -15.45
CA LEU A 202 -23.41 19.97 -14.74
C LEU A 202 -22.23 20.91 -14.96
N TYR A 203 -22.23 21.70 -16.03
CA TYR A 203 -21.07 22.47 -16.48
C TYR A 203 -21.17 23.97 -16.15
N GLU A 204 -22.27 24.40 -15.53
CA GLU A 204 -22.46 25.82 -15.21
C GLU A 204 -21.54 26.25 -14.05
N THR A 205 -21.11 27.50 -14.11
CA THR A 205 -20.16 28.06 -13.14
C THR A 205 -20.62 29.41 -12.60
N VAL A 206 -20.06 29.77 -11.45
CA VAL A 206 -20.32 31.03 -10.73
C VAL A 206 -19.01 31.65 -10.24
N LYS A 207 -19.02 32.97 -9.99
CA LYS A 207 -17.84 33.72 -9.53
C LYS A 207 -17.63 33.72 -8.02
N THR A 208 -18.66 33.38 -7.26
CA THR A 208 -18.67 33.39 -5.79
C THR A 208 -19.23 32.09 -5.25
N LEU A 209 -18.71 31.62 -4.12
CA LEU A 209 -19.28 30.47 -3.42
C LEU A 209 -20.69 30.79 -2.92
N SER A 210 -21.58 29.81 -2.99
CA SER A 210 -22.94 29.86 -2.44
C SER A 210 -23.06 29.11 -1.10
N VAL A 211 -21.99 28.44 -0.67
CA VAL A 211 -21.92 27.67 0.58
C VAL A 211 -20.71 28.09 1.42
N SER A 212 -20.82 27.92 2.73
CA SER A 212 -19.72 28.11 3.69
C SER A 212 -19.70 26.94 4.68
N PRO A 213 -19.21 25.76 4.25
CA PRO A 213 -19.36 24.55 5.03
C PRO A 213 -18.53 24.55 6.31
N LYS A 214 -19.04 23.92 7.37
CA LYS A 214 -18.37 23.85 8.67
C LYS A 214 -17.37 22.70 8.69
N ASN A 215 -16.10 23.02 8.97
CA ASN A 215 -15.04 22.03 9.12
C ASN A 215 -14.97 21.54 10.57
N ASN A 216 -15.32 20.28 10.81
CA ASN A 216 -15.17 19.64 12.11
C ASN A 216 -13.76 19.01 12.18
N VAL A 217 -12.84 19.70 12.83
CA VAL A 217 -11.47 19.20 13.05
C VAL A 217 -11.43 18.25 14.23
N ILE A 218 -10.83 17.07 14.04
CA ILE A 218 -10.57 16.11 15.09
C ILE A 218 -9.06 15.90 15.19
N VAL A 219 -8.54 15.92 16.41
CA VAL A 219 -7.11 15.66 16.70
C VAL A 219 -6.98 14.21 17.17
N LYS A 220 -6.02 13.47 16.61
CA LYS A 220 -5.66 12.14 17.09
C LYS A 220 -4.77 12.30 18.32
N GLU A 221 -5.23 11.85 19.48
CA GLU A 221 -4.35 11.72 20.64
C GLU A 221 -3.50 10.44 20.52
N PRO A 222 -2.22 10.47 20.93
CA PRO A 222 -1.40 9.27 21.02
C PRO A 222 -2.03 8.24 21.96
N GLN A 223 -2.13 7.00 21.52
CA GLN A 223 -2.62 5.92 22.36
C GLN A 223 -1.46 5.37 23.19
N GLU A 224 -1.38 5.78 24.45
CA GLU A 224 -0.41 5.26 25.41
C GLU A 224 -0.73 3.81 25.79
N VAL A 225 0.30 3.09 26.25
CA VAL A 225 0.13 1.71 26.72
C VAL A 225 -0.56 1.72 28.07
N ASP A 226 -1.57 0.87 28.25
CA ASP A 226 -2.17 0.62 29.56
C ASP A 226 -1.11 0.21 30.59
N ASP A 227 -1.12 0.83 31.77
CA ASP A 227 -0.10 0.66 32.80
C ASP A 227 -0.04 -0.78 33.35
N TYR A 228 -1.19 -1.45 33.45
CA TYR A 228 -1.25 -2.84 33.90
C TYR A 228 -0.66 -3.78 32.85
N ILE A 229 -1.06 -3.63 31.58
CA ILE A 229 -0.49 -4.39 30.46
C ILE A 229 1.03 -4.16 30.37
N LEU A 230 1.47 -2.91 30.49
CA LEU A 230 2.88 -2.56 30.43
C LEU A 230 3.67 -3.22 31.57
N LYS A 231 3.13 -3.21 32.79
CA LYS A 231 3.76 -3.87 33.94
C LYS A 231 3.94 -5.37 33.70
N GLU A 232 2.91 -6.06 33.24
CA GLU A 232 3.02 -7.49 32.90
C GLU A 232 4.07 -7.73 31.80
N CYS A 233 4.07 -6.89 30.76
CA CYS A 233 5.06 -7.00 29.69
C CYS A 233 6.49 -6.84 30.21
N ILE A 234 6.74 -5.92 31.16
CA ILE A 234 8.06 -5.71 31.77
C ILE A 234 8.48 -6.95 32.57
N GLU A 235 7.58 -7.51 33.39
CA GLU A 235 7.84 -8.70 34.21
C GLU A 235 8.17 -9.90 33.32
N ASP A 236 7.32 -10.19 32.33
CA ASP A 236 7.49 -11.28 31.37
C ASP A 236 8.78 -11.12 30.56
N TRP A 237 9.04 -9.91 30.05
CA TRP A 237 10.25 -9.61 29.28
C TRP A 237 11.51 -9.81 30.13
N SER A 238 11.50 -9.42 31.39
CA SER A 238 12.69 -9.54 32.26
C SER A 238 13.07 -10.99 32.55
N VAL A 239 12.10 -11.91 32.59
CA VAL A 239 12.34 -13.33 32.90
C VAL A 239 12.69 -14.15 31.66
N ALA A 240 12.11 -13.81 30.49
CA ALA A 240 12.25 -14.58 29.26
C ALA A 240 13.70 -14.69 28.78
N SER A 241 14.14 -15.91 28.44
CA SER A 241 15.51 -16.17 27.98
C SER A 241 15.63 -16.16 26.45
N LYS A 242 14.51 -16.32 25.73
CA LYS A 242 14.44 -16.28 24.27
C LYS A 242 13.30 -15.36 23.82
N LYS A 243 13.65 -14.24 23.21
CA LYS A 243 12.70 -13.24 22.72
C LYS A 243 12.91 -13.04 21.24
N MET A 244 11.83 -13.12 20.47
CA MET A 244 11.85 -12.90 19.03
C MET A 244 10.99 -11.70 18.71
N ILE A 245 11.59 -10.68 18.11
CA ILE A 245 10.86 -9.60 17.46
C ILE A 245 10.77 -9.95 15.97
N LEU A 246 9.56 -9.97 15.40
CA LEU A 246 9.34 -10.21 13.98
C LEU A 246 8.61 -9.02 13.37
N VAL A 247 9.31 -8.30 12.49
CA VAL A 247 8.86 -7.03 11.92
C VAL A 247 8.40 -7.22 10.48
N GLY A 248 7.15 -6.87 10.21
CA GLY A 248 6.55 -6.89 8.88
C GLY A 248 6.78 -5.62 8.07
N VAL A 249 5.82 -5.30 7.20
CA VAL A 249 5.83 -4.05 6.41
C VAL A 249 5.79 -2.85 7.35
N HIS A 250 6.73 -1.92 7.23
CA HIS A 250 6.79 -0.77 8.11
C HIS A 250 7.36 0.45 7.39
N SER A 251 6.77 1.62 7.67
CA SER A 251 7.26 2.89 7.14
C SER A 251 8.69 3.19 7.65
N PRO A 252 9.55 3.79 6.80
CA PRO A 252 10.91 4.15 7.19
C PRO A 252 10.91 5.23 8.29
N ASN A 253 11.97 5.20 9.12
CA ASN A 253 12.28 6.20 10.16
C ASN A 253 11.17 6.41 11.22
N LYS A 254 10.36 5.40 11.48
CA LYS A 254 9.28 5.46 12.47
C LYS A 254 9.66 4.97 13.86
N ILE A 255 10.77 4.23 13.99
CA ILE A 255 11.32 3.81 15.28
C ILE A 255 12.67 4.52 15.46
N GLN A 256 12.86 5.15 16.61
CA GLN A 256 14.10 5.84 16.92
C GLN A 256 15.27 4.86 17.03
N LYS A 257 16.42 5.28 16.49
CA LYS A 257 17.64 4.46 16.47
C LYS A 257 18.05 3.96 17.85
N GLN A 258 17.85 4.76 18.90
CA GLN A 258 18.19 4.40 20.28
C GLN A 258 17.52 3.09 20.72
N TRP A 259 16.26 2.86 20.36
CA TRP A 259 15.54 1.63 20.73
C TRP A 259 16.09 0.42 19.98
N LEU A 260 16.50 0.60 18.72
CA LEU A 260 17.14 -0.46 17.96
C LEU A 260 18.50 -0.86 18.57
N GLU A 261 19.27 0.11 19.05
CA GLU A 261 20.54 -0.12 19.75
C GLU A 261 20.32 -0.80 21.11
N GLU A 262 19.30 -0.40 21.88
CA GLU A 262 18.94 -1.07 23.15
C GLU A 262 18.53 -2.54 22.93
N LEU A 263 17.66 -2.81 21.95
CA LEU A 263 17.31 -4.18 21.58
C LEU A 263 18.52 -4.99 21.13
N ALA A 264 19.48 -4.35 20.46
CA ALA A 264 20.68 -5.01 19.98
C ALA A 264 21.66 -5.40 21.10
N LYS A 265 21.63 -4.74 22.27
CA LYS A 265 22.48 -5.06 23.42
C LYS A 265 22.03 -6.33 24.15
N ASP A 266 20.74 -6.65 24.16
CA ASP A 266 20.20 -7.81 24.85
C ASP A 266 20.48 -9.12 24.08
N ASP A 267 21.27 -10.04 24.66
CA ASP A 267 21.59 -11.34 24.04
C ASP A 267 20.43 -12.33 24.04
N SER A 268 19.36 -12.06 24.78
CA SER A 268 18.12 -12.82 24.75
C SER A 268 17.17 -12.43 23.62
N VAL A 269 17.45 -11.34 22.89
CA VAL A 269 16.59 -10.80 21.82
C VAL A 269 17.18 -11.09 20.44
N ILE A 270 16.39 -11.69 19.55
CA ILE A 270 16.64 -11.65 18.11
C ILE A 270 15.56 -10.82 17.42
N VAL A 271 15.95 -10.11 16.38
CA VAL A 271 15.03 -9.30 15.57
C VAL A 271 15.09 -9.79 14.13
N PHE A 272 14.01 -10.41 13.68
CA PHE A 272 13.78 -10.73 12.28
C PHE A 272 13.08 -9.57 11.58
N THR A 273 13.61 -9.18 10.43
CA THR A 273 13.09 -8.05 9.65
C THR A 273 12.76 -8.51 8.24
N GLU A 274 11.50 -8.32 7.84
CA GLU A 274 11.16 -8.29 6.42
C GLU A 274 11.93 -7.15 5.73
N THR A 275 12.24 -7.30 4.45
CA THR A 275 12.93 -6.26 3.67
C THR A 275 12.10 -4.97 3.59
N THR A 276 10.78 -5.09 3.62
CA THR A 276 9.82 -3.97 3.67
C THR A 276 9.63 -3.39 5.07
N SER A 277 10.37 -3.84 6.09
CA SER A 277 10.34 -3.25 7.43
C SER A 277 11.09 -1.93 7.51
N ASN A 278 11.99 -1.65 6.56
CA ASN A 278 12.86 -0.47 6.60
C ASN A 278 13.66 -0.31 7.91
N LEU A 279 13.86 -1.41 8.66
CA LEU A 279 14.67 -1.44 9.87
C LEU A 279 16.02 -2.07 9.57
N HIS A 280 17.08 -1.38 9.99
CA HIS A 280 18.44 -1.81 9.75
C HIS A 280 19.26 -1.75 11.02
N HIS A 281 19.80 -2.89 11.43
CA HIS A 281 20.82 -2.96 12.46
C HIS A 281 21.74 -4.17 12.20
N LYS A 282 23.05 -4.05 12.50
CA LYS A 282 24.04 -5.08 12.19
C LYS A 282 23.76 -6.44 12.86
N SER A 283 23.18 -6.40 14.07
CA SER A 283 22.81 -7.59 14.86
C SER A 283 21.43 -8.14 14.53
N PHE A 284 20.64 -7.49 13.66
CA PHE A 284 19.34 -8.02 13.26
C PHE A 284 19.51 -9.09 12.18
N LEU A 285 18.46 -9.87 11.99
CA LEU A 285 18.39 -11.00 11.08
C LEU A 285 17.46 -10.62 9.91
N PRO A 286 17.96 -9.87 8.91
CA PRO A 286 17.23 -9.70 7.66
C PRO A 286 17.20 -11.02 6.90
N SER A 287 16.48 -11.06 5.79
CA SER A 287 16.44 -12.23 4.90
C SER A 287 16.04 -13.51 5.64
N ILE A 288 14.91 -13.44 6.32
CA ILE A 288 14.39 -14.46 7.24
C ILE A 288 14.56 -15.88 6.69
N ASP A 289 14.18 -16.10 5.43
CA ASP A 289 14.23 -17.41 4.79
C ASP A 289 15.64 -17.97 4.61
N GLN A 290 16.69 -17.14 4.50
CA GLN A 290 18.06 -17.62 4.56
C GLN A 290 18.38 -18.26 5.92
N ILE A 291 17.79 -17.76 7.00
CA ILE A 291 18.03 -18.21 8.38
C ILE A 291 17.12 -19.37 8.78
N ILE A 292 15.96 -19.54 8.15
CA ILE A 292 15.02 -20.57 8.62
C ILE A 292 14.81 -21.73 7.64
N ALA A 293 14.92 -21.50 6.34
CA ALA A 293 14.58 -22.54 5.35
C ALA A 293 15.45 -23.80 5.44
N PRO A 294 16.77 -23.71 5.71
CA PRO A 294 17.64 -24.89 5.82
C PRO A 294 17.63 -25.57 7.21
N LEU A 295 16.90 -25.04 8.20
CA LEU A 295 16.96 -25.56 9.57
C LEU A 295 16.39 -26.97 9.68
N SER A 296 17.08 -27.84 10.42
CA SER A 296 16.53 -29.12 10.86
C SER A 296 15.36 -28.92 11.83
N GLU A 297 14.58 -29.96 12.08
CA GLU A 297 13.48 -29.88 13.05
C GLU A 297 13.97 -29.53 14.47
N GLU A 298 15.11 -30.07 14.90
CA GLU A 298 15.74 -29.74 16.17
C GLU A 298 16.15 -28.26 16.24
N GLU A 299 16.71 -27.73 15.15
CA GLU A 299 17.08 -26.32 15.07
C GLU A 299 15.85 -25.40 15.04
N GLN A 300 14.78 -25.80 14.35
CA GLN A 300 13.49 -25.09 14.37
C GLN A 300 12.91 -25.05 15.78
N LYS A 301 12.93 -26.16 16.51
CA LYS A 301 12.53 -26.21 17.92
C LYS A 301 13.44 -25.33 18.79
N ALA A 302 14.74 -25.31 18.52
CA ALA A 302 15.67 -24.45 19.25
C ALA A 302 15.42 -22.94 18.99
N LEU A 303 14.87 -22.58 17.83
CA LEU A 303 14.48 -21.22 17.42
C LEU A 303 13.19 -20.76 18.10
N GLN A 304 12.41 -21.65 18.71
CA GLN A 304 11.19 -21.30 19.42
C GLN A 304 11.48 -20.27 20.52
N PRO A 305 10.83 -19.08 20.50
CA PRO A 305 11.00 -18.09 21.55
C PRO A 305 10.03 -18.33 22.71
N ASP A 306 10.38 -17.82 23.89
CA ASP A 306 9.44 -17.68 25.01
C ASP A 306 8.40 -16.59 24.67
N ILE A 307 8.87 -15.44 24.18
CA ILE A 307 8.04 -14.30 23.77
C ILE A 307 8.27 -14.00 22.29
N LEU A 308 7.19 -14.03 21.51
CA LEU A 308 7.12 -13.48 20.17
C LEU A 308 6.47 -12.10 20.22
N LEU A 309 7.19 -11.06 19.81
CA LEU A 309 6.67 -9.72 19.65
C LEU A 309 6.61 -9.40 18.15
N THR A 310 5.47 -8.94 17.67
CA THR A 310 5.25 -8.61 16.26
C THR A 310 4.70 -7.21 16.12
N PHE A 311 5.09 -6.53 15.05
CA PHE A 311 4.52 -5.25 14.65
C PHE A 311 4.78 -4.97 13.17
N GLY A 312 4.06 -3.98 12.64
CA GLY A 312 4.00 -3.70 11.20
C GLY A 312 3.04 -4.64 10.48
N GLY A 313 2.97 -4.49 9.15
CA GLY A 313 2.03 -5.21 8.30
C GLY A 313 2.41 -6.67 8.05
N LEU A 314 1.90 -7.23 6.96
CA LEU A 314 1.96 -8.66 6.70
C LEU A 314 3.39 -9.21 6.52
N ILE A 315 3.64 -10.36 7.13
CA ILE A 315 4.88 -11.15 6.98
C ILE A 315 4.86 -11.88 5.63
N VAL A 316 5.92 -11.75 4.83
CA VAL A 316 6.06 -12.37 3.51
C VAL A 316 6.49 -13.84 3.64
N SER A 317 7.43 -14.14 4.54
CA SER A 317 7.93 -15.51 4.73
C SER A 317 6.79 -16.46 5.16
N LYS A 318 6.51 -17.47 4.32
CA LYS A 318 5.59 -18.56 4.69
C LYS A 318 6.23 -19.53 5.69
N LYS A 319 7.55 -19.69 5.63
CA LYS A 319 8.29 -20.66 6.45
C LYS A 319 8.32 -20.25 7.92
N ILE A 320 8.48 -18.96 8.23
CA ILE A 320 8.48 -18.50 9.63
C ILE A 320 7.10 -18.70 10.27
N LYS A 321 6.04 -18.47 9.49
CA LYS A 321 4.66 -18.76 9.90
C LYS A 321 4.49 -20.24 10.23
N ALA A 322 4.96 -21.14 9.36
CA ALA A 322 4.87 -22.57 9.61
C ALA A 322 5.63 -23.00 10.87
N ILE A 323 6.85 -22.50 11.07
CA ILE A 323 7.68 -22.82 12.25
C ILE A 323 6.99 -22.34 13.52
N LEU A 324 6.53 -21.09 13.57
CA LEU A 324 5.90 -20.52 14.77
C LEU A 324 4.50 -21.10 15.05
N ARG A 325 3.81 -21.65 14.05
CA ARG A 325 2.57 -22.41 14.26
C ARG A 325 2.82 -23.81 14.83
N LYS A 326 3.92 -24.45 14.42
CA LYS A 326 4.33 -25.78 14.90
C LYS A 326 4.96 -25.70 16.29
N PHE A 327 5.89 -24.78 16.48
CA PHE A 327 6.60 -24.53 17.73
C PHE A 327 6.12 -23.18 18.29
N LYS A 328 4.92 -23.18 18.86
CA LYS A 328 4.25 -21.97 19.34
C LYS A 328 5.04 -21.30 20.46
N PRO A 329 5.23 -19.98 20.42
CA PRO A 329 5.78 -19.26 21.56
C PRO A 329 4.86 -19.39 22.78
N LYS A 330 5.40 -19.19 23.98
CA LYS A 330 4.56 -19.17 25.20
C LYS A 330 3.65 -17.95 25.22
N GLN A 331 4.15 -16.83 24.69
CA GLN A 331 3.39 -15.59 24.53
C GLN A 331 3.60 -15.00 23.13
N HIS A 332 2.54 -14.41 22.58
CA HIS A 332 2.61 -13.63 21.35
C HIS A 332 1.95 -12.27 21.56
N TRP A 333 2.76 -11.22 21.46
CA TRP A 333 2.32 -9.84 21.55
C TRP A 333 2.31 -9.22 20.15
N HIS A 334 1.22 -8.58 19.78
CA HIS A 334 1.14 -7.77 18.58
C HIS A 334 0.92 -6.31 18.95
N ILE A 335 1.78 -5.42 18.43
CA ILE A 335 1.71 -3.98 18.67
C ILE A 335 1.20 -3.31 17.42
N ASP A 336 0.01 -2.71 17.52
CA ASP A 336 -0.62 -1.95 16.45
C ASP A 336 -1.72 -1.05 17.03
N GLU A 337 -1.94 0.11 16.43
CA GLU A 337 -2.93 1.09 16.91
C GLU A 337 -4.40 0.71 16.60
N LYS A 338 -4.64 -0.32 15.77
CA LYS A 338 -5.99 -0.64 15.27
C LYS A 338 -6.35 -2.11 15.42
N GLN A 339 -5.46 -3.02 15.02
CA GLN A 339 -5.82 -4.42 14.86
C GLN A 339 -4.64 -5.35 15.15
N ALA A 340 -4.94 -6.56 15.62
CA ALA A 340 -3.94 -7.61 15.78
C ALA A 340 -4.35 -8.91 15.09
N ASN A 341 -3.58 -9.30 14.07
CA ASN A 341 -3.78 -10.56 13.36
C ASN A 341 -3.18 -11.73 14.15
N ASP A 342 -3.99 -12.74 14.47
CA ASP A 342 -3.52 -14.02 15.04
C ASP A 342 -2.89 -14.93 13.97
N THR A 343 -1.85 -14.43 13.31
CA THR A 343 -1.18 -15.09 12.17
C THR A 343 -0.59 -16.47 12.55
N PHE A 344 -0.23 -16.65 13.83
CA PHE A 344 0.49 -17.81 14.33
C PHE A 344 -0.37 -18.74 15.21
N PHE A 345 -1.66 -18.41 15.40
CA PHE A 345 -2.62 -19.17 16.21
C PHE A 345 -2.21 -19.28 17.68
N CYS A 346 -1.66 -18.19 18.22
CA CYS A 346 -1.15 -18.10 19.58
C CYS A 346 -1.13 -16.67 20.14
N LEU A 347 -1.80 -15.70 19.51
CA LEU A 347 -1.85 -14.32 19.98
C LEU A 347 -2.40 -14.26 21.41
N THR A 348 -1.60 -13.70 22.32
CA THR A 348 -1.97 -13.56 23.73
C THR A 348 -2.31 -12.12 24.10
N LYS A 349 -1.68 -11.13 23.46
CA LYS A 349 -1.89 -9.69 23.76
C LYS A 349 -1.91 -8.87 22.47
N HIS A 350 -2.97 -8.08 22.28
CA HIS A 350 -2.95 -6.91 21.39
C HIS A 350 -2.59 -5.69 22.23
N ILE A 351 -1.46 -5.07 21.94
CA ILE A 351 -1.00 -3.87 22.62
C ILE A 351 -1.33 -2.68 21.72
N GLU A 352 -2.45 -2.02 22.04
CA GLU A 352 -3.00 -0.93 21.22
C GLU A 352 -2.20 0.37 21.37
N THR A 353 -1.07 0.46 20.67
CA THR A 353 -0.18 1.62 20.66
C THR A 353 0.71 1.59 19.43
N SER A 354 1.50 2.65 19.22
CA SER A 354 2.57 2.63 18.20
C SER A 354 3.80 1.87 18.71
N PRO A 355 4.54 1.15 17.85
CA PRO A 355 5.78 0.47 18.23
C PRO A 355 6.81 1.39 18.90
N GLU A 356 6.90 2.65 18.45
CA GLU A 356 7.78 3.66 19.03
C GLU A 356 7.44 3.96 20.50
N LEU A 357 6.15 4.20 20.81
CA LEU A 357 5.70 4.45 22.18
C LEU A 357 5.86 3.21 23.06
N PHE A 358 5.54 2.03 22.53
CA PHE A 358 5.74 0.77 23.27
C PHE A 358 7.21 0.58 23.66
N PHE A 359 8.14 0.70 22.70
CA PHE A 359 9.56 0.50 23.00
C PHE A 359 10.10 1.56 23.95
N LYS A 360 9.65 2.82 23.82
CA LYS A 360 9.99 3.87 24.80
C LYS A 360 9.54 3.47 26.20
N SER A 361 8.29 3.05 26.37
CA SER A 361 7.71 2.72 27.68
C SER A 361 8.27 1.43 28.29
N LEU A 362 8.54 0.42 27.46
CA LEU A 362 9.11 -0.85 27.90
C LEU A 362 10.61 -0.70 28.22
N LEU A 363 11.42 -0.27 27.25
CA LEU A 363 12.88 -0.37 27.32
C LEU A 363 13.49 0.62 28.32
N THR A 364 12.81 1.72 28.64
CA THR A 364 13.25 2.65 29.71
C THR A 364 13.08 2.07 31.12
N LYS A 365 12.21 1.07 31.28
CA LYS A 365 11.91 0.44 32.58
C LYS A 365 12.59 -0.92 32.76
N VAL A 366 13.15 -1.51 31.70
CA VAL A 366 13.92 -2.76 31.77
C VAL A 366 15.30 -2.47 32.36
N ALA A 367 15.50 -2.82 33.64
CA ALA A 367 16.74 -2.51 34.37
C ALA A 367 17.94 -3.40 33.98
N HIS A 368 17.69 -4.66 33.62
CA HIS A 368 18.74 -5.66 33.34
C HIS A 368 18.34 -6.60 32.21
N TYR A 369 19.32 -7.04 31.42
CA TYR A 369 19.11 -8.04 30.37
C TYR A 369 19.25 -9.46 30.93
N LYS A 370 18.39 -10.37 30.47
CA LYS A 370 18.47 -11.79 30.83
C LYS A 370 19.67 -12.42 30.11
N LYS A 371 20.58 -13.05 30.86
CA LYS A 371 21.68 -13.82 30.27
C LYS A 371 21.13 -14.93 29.36
N SER A 372 21.58 -14.98 28.12
CA SER A 372 21.14 -15.93 27.12
C SER A 372 22.21 -16.12 26.03
N ASP A 373 22.26 -17.30 25.42
CA ASP A 373 23.07 -17.59 24.25
C ASP A 373 22.26 -17.50 22.94
N TYR A 374 20.99 -17.08 23.03
CA TYR A 374 20.03 -17.13 21.94
C TYR A 374 20.46 -16.28 20.73
N LYS A 375 20.71 -14.97 20.91
CA LYS A 375 21.19 -14.10 19.83
C LYS A 375 22.58 -14.52 19.33
N PRO A 376 23.60 -14.76 20.19
CA PRO A 376 24.90 -15.25 19.73
C PRO A 376 24.83 -16.51 18.86
N LYS A 377 23.98 -17.49 19.21
CA LYS A 377 23.78 -18.71 18.43
C LYS A 377 23.26 -18.40 17.02
N TRP A 378 22.20 -17.61 16.89
CA TRP A 378 21.60 -17.29 15.59
C TRP A 378 22.45 -16.35 14.74
N LEU A 379 23.27 -15.49 15.36
CA LEU A 379 24.26 -14.69 14.64
C LEU A 379 25.38 -15.55 14.04
N LYS A 380 25.83 -16.61 14.74
CA LYS A 380 26.78 -17.58 14.17
C LYS A 380 26.19 -18.30 12.96
N VAL A 381 24.90 -18.70 13.02
CA VAL A 381 24.19 -19.28 11.88
C VAL A 381 24.13 -18.29 10.72
N LYS A 382 23.74 -17.03 10.96
CA LYS A 382 23.75 -15.97 9.93
C LYS A 382 25.11 -15.84 9.27
N GLN A 383 26.19 -15.73 10.03
CA GLN A 383 27.54 -15.59 9.48
C GLN A 383 27.96 -16.78 8.62
N LYS A 384 27.68 -18.02 9.07
CA LYS A 384 27.94 -19.23 8.27
C LYS A 384 27.20 -19.18 6.93
N ARG A 385 25.93 -18.76 6.94
CA ARG A 385 25.08 -18.73 5.75
C ARG A 385 25.42 -17.62 4.78
N LEU A 386 25.82 -16.45 5.28
CA LEU A 386 26.33 -15.38 4.41
C LEU A 386 27.59 -15.82 3.66
N LYS A 387 28.52 -16.54 4.29
CA LYS A 387 29.69 -17.11 3.59
C LYS A 387 29.27 -18.09 2.50
N LYS A 388 28.31 -18.97 2.79
CA LYS A 388 27.78 -19.92 1.80
C LYS A 388 26.98 -19.24 0.70
N HIS A 389 26.28 -18.15 0.99
CA HIS A 389 25.54 -17.35 0.01
C HIS A 389 26.50 -16.80 -1.06
N GLU A 390 27.62 -16.17 -0.65
CA GLU A 390 28.63 -15.68 -1.59
C GLU A 390 29.27 -16.82 -2.39
N GLN A 391 29.55 -17.97 -1.75
CA GLN A 391 30.05 -19.16 -2.45
C GLN A 391 29.05 -19.68 -3.49
N TYR A 392 27.75 -19.67 -3.19
CA TYR A 392 26.71 -20.09 -4.12
C TYR A 392 26.62 -19.14 -5.31
N LEU A 393 26.57 -17.83 -5.05
CA LEU A 393 26.55 -16.79 -6.08
C LEU A 393 27.72 -16.90 -7.07
N SER A 394 28.91 -17.31 -6.60
CA SER A 394 30.08 -17.49 -7.46
C SER A 394 30.02 -18.70 -8.40
N LYS A 395 29.05 -19.61 -8.22
CA LYS A 395 28.98 -20.90 -8.93
C LYS A 395 27.79 -21.03 -9.86
N ILE A 396 26.73 -20.27 -9.62
CA ILE A 396 25.50 -20.37 -10.41
C ILE A 396 25.60 -19.59 -11.71
N PRO A 397 24.93 -20.04 -12.78
CA PRO A 397 24.84 -19.28 -14.02
C PRO A 397 23.84 -18.12 -13.88
N PHE A 398 23.82 -17.28 -14.91
CA PHE A 398 22.87 -16.18 -15.04
C PHE A 398 21.42 -16.65 -14.86
N SER A 399 20.69 -16.00 -13.96
CA SER A 399 19.35 -16.40 -13.51
C SER A 399 18.66 -15.24 -12.80
N ASP A 400 17.38 -15.38 -12.47
CA ASP A 400 16.69 -14.43 -11.58
C ASP A 400 17.52 -14.15 -10.31
N PHE A 401 18.13 -15.19 -9.74
CA PHE A 401 18.92 -15.09 -8.52
C PHE A 401 20.15 -14.17 -8.70
N THR A 402 20.91 -14.31 -9.80
CA THR A 402 22.07 -13.44 -10.05
C THR A 402 21.64 -12.02 -10.43
N VAL A 403 20.51 -11.87 -11.13
CA VAL A 403 19.93 -10.57 -11.49
C VAL A 403 19.60 -9.76 -10.23
N PHE A 404 18.86 -10.32 -9.27
CA PHE A 404 18.52 -9.61 -8.03
C PHE A 404 19.77 -9.25 -7.21
N ASN A 405 20.77 -10.15 -7.13
CA ASN A 405 22.06 -9.84 -6.49
C ASN A 405 22.74 -8.62 -7.14
N THR A 406 22.82 -8.61 -8.47
CA THR A 406 23.51 -7.56 -9.22
C THR A 406 22.73 -6.25 -9.15
N VAL A 407 21.44 -6.25 -9.49
CA VAL A 407 20.59 -5.06 -9.52
C VAL A 407 20.56 -4.36 -8.16
N LEU A 408 20.27 -5.09 -7.07
CA LEU A 408 20.12 -4.49 -5.74
C LEU A 408 21.42 -3.83 -5.24
N LYS A 409 22.59 -4.32 -5.67
CA LYS A 409 23.90 -3.72 -5.37
C LYS A 409 24.18 -2.43 -6.15
N HIS A 410 23.55 -2.24 -7.31
CA HIS A 410 23.76 -1.07 -8.17
C HIS A 410 22.76 0.07 -7.92
N ILE A 411 21.67 -0.17 -7.19
CA ILE A 411 20.71 0.89 -6.84
C ILE A 411 21.44 1.99 -6.04
N PRO A 412 21.37 3.27 -6.46
CA PRO A 412 22.04 4.35 -5.77
C PRO A 412 21.54 4.55 -4.33
N ASN A 413 22.42 5.07 -3.47
CA ASN A 413 22.05 5.47 -2.11
C ASN A 413 20.88 6.47 -2.11
N ASN A 414 20.09 6.47 -1.02
CA ASN A 414 18.98 7.40 -0.81
C ASN A 414 17.88 7.35 -1.90
N THR A 415 17.66 6.18 -2.48
CA THR A 415 16.63 5.89 -3.49
C THR A 415 15.40 5.25 -2.83
N VAL A 416 14.22 5.47 -3.40
CA VAL A 416 13.01 4.72 -3.05
C VAL A 416 12.93 3.50 -3.95
N LEU A 417 12.85 2.31 -3.34
CA LEU A 417 12.69 1.05 -4.04
C LEU A 417 11.25 0.55 -3.90
N GLN A 418 10.50 0.59 -4.99
CA GLN A 418 9.22 -0.09 -5.12
C GLN A 418 9.47 -1.50 -5.67
N VAL A 419 8.86 -2.51 -5.07
CA VAL A 419 9.00 -3.90 -5.51
C VAL A 419 7.63 -4.47 -5.83
N GLY A 420 7.52 -5.13 -6.98
CA GLY A 420 6.33 -5.86 -7.39
C GLY A 420 6.11 -7.11 -6.54
N ASN A 421 4.89 -7.63 -6.60
CA ASN A 421 4.50 -8.86 -5.93
C ASN A 421 5.10 -10.11 -6.60
N SER A 422 4.62 -11.30 -6.19
CA SER A 422 5.08 -12.58 -6.75
C SER A 422 6.56 -12.87 -6.42
N SER A 423 7.36 -13.29 -7.41
CA SER A 423 8.77 -13.64 -7.24
C SER A 423 9.64 -12.45 -6.88
N ALA A 424 9.33 -11.23 -7.35
CA ALA A 424 10.21 -10.07 -7.19
C ALA A 424 10.48 -9.73 -5.71
N ILE A 425 9.42 -9.57 -4.92
CA ILE A 425 9.57 -9.34 -3.48
C ILE A 425 10.24 -10.52 -2.76
N ARG A 426 10.01 -11.77 -3.20
CA ARG A 426 10.61 -12.96 -2.57
C ARG A 426 12.11 -13.07 -2.84
N TYR A 427 12.56 -12.80 -4.06
CA TYR A 427 13.98 -12.74 -4.36
C TYR A 427 14.64 -11.57 -3.62
N THR A 428 14.01 -10.41 -3.58
CA THR A 428 14.51 -9.25 -2.83
C THR A 428 14.78 -9.59 -1.36
N GLN A 429 13.92 -10.41 -0.74
CA GLN A 429 14.11 -10.89 0.64
C GLN A 429 15.36 -11.75 0.83
N LEU A 430 15.93 -12.32 -0.23
CA LEU A 430 17.12 -13.17 -0.15
C LEU A 430 18.42 -12.39 -0.28
N PHE A 431 18.40 -11.07 -0.29
CA PHE A 431 19.62 -10.26 -0.39
C PHE A 431 19.67 -9.19 0.69
N SER A 432 20.89 -8.76 1.02
CA SER A 432 21.09 -7.62 1.90
C SER A 432 20.76 -6.35 1.14
N ILE A 433 19.83 -5.55 1.66
CA ILE A 433 19.47 -4.25 1.11
C ILE A 433 20.33 -3.16 1.73
N ASN A 434 20.74 -2.21 0.90
CA ASN A 434 21.40 -0.99 1.34
C ASN A 434 20.50 -0.20 2.30
N LYS A 435 21.01 0.06 3.51
CA LYS A 435 20.26 0.71 4.61
C LYS A 435 19.76 2.13 4.33
N THR A 436 20.21 2.75 3.23
CA THR A 436 19.76 4.10 2.81
C THR A 436 18.54 4.05 1.89
N LEU A 437 18.17 2.86 1.43
CA LEU A 437 16.98 2.67 0.60
C LEU A 437 15.72 2.64 1.45
N GLU A 438 14.65 3.18 0.90
CA GLU A 438 13.30 3.05 1.44
C GLU A 438 12.53 2.07 0.58
N VAL A 439 12.18 0.90 1.13
CA VAL A 439 11.57 -0.21 0.39
C VAL A 439 10.07 -0.27 0.65
N PHE A 440 9.31 -0.35 -0.44
CA PHE A 440 7.85 -0.46 -0.45
C PHE A 440 7.40 -1.58 -1.38
N CYS A 441 6.22 -2.13 -1.10
CA CYS A 441 5.57 -3.16 -1.91
C CYS A 441 4.08 -3.19 -1.52
N ASN A 442 3.19 -3.38 -2.50
CA ASN A 442 1.75 -3.54 -2.29
C ASN A 442 1.48 -4.90 -1.65
N ARG A 443 1.47 -4.97 -0.32
CA ARG A 443 1.40 -6.23 0.43
C ARG A 443 0.06 -6.48 1.10
N GLY A 444 -0.90 -5.57 1.05
CA GLY A 444 -2.23 -5.72 1.66
C GLY A 444 -2.98 -6.92 1.09
N THR A 445 -3.31 -6.87 -0.20
CA THR A 445 -3.92 -7.96 -0.97
C THR A 445 -2.90 -8.74 -1.80
N SER A 446 -1.71 -8.18 -2.02
CA SER A 446 -0.63 -8.80 -2.80
C SER A 446 -0.90 -8.96 -4.31
N GLY A 447 -1.76 -8.11 -4.89
CA GLY A 447 -2.12 -8.15 -6.31
C GLY A 447 -1.01 -7.71 -7.27
N ILE A 448 -1.03 -8.20 -8.50
CA ILE A 448 -0.08 -7.83 -9.57
C ILE A 448 -0.57 -6.65 -10.44
N ASP A 449 -1.76 -6.16 -10.12
CA ASP A 449 -2.66 -5.40 -10.98
C ASP A 449 -2.44 -3.89 -10.98
N GLY A 450 -1.58 -3.39 -10.10
CA GLY A 450 -1.38 -1.96 -9.88
C GLY A 450 0.00 -1.54 -9.39
N SER A 451 0.98 -2.45 -9.41
CA SER A 451 2.30 -2.16 -8.81
C SER A 451 3.07 -1.09 -9.60
N THR A 452 2.94 -1.05 -10.93
CA THR A 452 3.57 -0.02 -11.78
C THR A 452 2.95 1.34 -11.50
N SER A 453 1.62 1.41 -11.45
CA SER A 453 0.83 2.60 -11.15
C SER A 453 1.18 3.18 -9.76
N THR A 454 1.27 2.32 -8.74
CA THR A 454 1.72 2.74 -7.40
C THR A 454 3.14 3.27 -7.41
N ALA A 455 4.06 2.62 -8.13
CA ALA A 455 5.43 3.09 -8.21
C ALA A 455 5.56 4.47 -8.89
N ILE A 456 4.76 4.72 -9.93
CA ILE A 456 4.68 6.03 -10.58
C ILE A 456 4.12 7.09 -9.61
N GLY A 457 3.02 6.78 -8.91
CA GLY A 457 2.45 7.70 -7.91
C GLY A 457 3.44 8.03 -6.78
N CYS A 458 4.22 7.03 -6.35
CA CYS A 458 5.32 7.20 -5.41
C CYS A 458 6.41 8.15 -5.97
N ALA A 459 6.82 7.97 -7.23
CA ALA A 459 7.80 8.84 -7.88
C ALA A 459 7.31 10.29 -7.98
N VAL A 460 6.03 10.50 -8.28
CA VAL A 460 5.43 11.85 -8.37
C VAL A 460 5.40 12.58 -7.03
N ALA A 461 5.23 11.85 -5.93
CA ALA A 461 5.14 12.40 -4.59
C ALA A 461 6.50 12.54 -3.89
N ASN A 462 7.58 11.96 -4.44
CA ASN A 462 8.89 11.94 -3.80
C ASN A 462 9.93 12.74 -4.63
N LYS A 463 10.91 13.33 -3.95
CA LYS A 463 12.04 14.03 -4.60
C LYS A 463 13.20 13.09 -4.88
N LYS A 464 13.30 11.98 -4.15
CA LYS A 464 14.30 10.93 -4.37
C LYS A 464 14.00 10.23 -5.70
N GLN A 465 15.04 9.68 -6.33
CA GLN A 465 14.83 8.75 -7.43
C GLN A 465 13.99 7.57 -6.94
N THR A 466 13.02 7.16 -7.75
CA THR A 466 12.23 5.94 -7.51
C THR A 466 12.61 4.89 -8.54
N VAL A 467 12.99 3.71 -8.05
CA VAL A 467 13.27 2.51 -8.83
C VAL A 467 12.16 1.50 -8.55
N PHE A 468 11.57 0.95 -9.61
CA PHE A 468 10.57 -0.11 -9.53
C PHE A 468 11.13 -1.41 -10.10
N ILE A 469 11.13 -2.48 -9.31
CA ILE A 469 11.52 -3.82 -9.79
C ILE A 469 10.29 -4.72 -9.82
N THR A 470 10.00 -5.33 -10.96
CA THR A 470 8.83 -6.21 -11.12
C THR A 470 9.12 -7.38 -12.05
N GLY A 471 8.18 -8.33 -12.11
CA GLY A 471 8.15 -9.38 -13.13
C GLY A 471 7.36 -8.95 -14.38
N ASP A 472 7.65 -9.59 -15.49
CA ASP A 472 6.94 -9.48 -16.79
C ASP A 472 5.41 -9.46 -16.68
N LEU A 473 4.77 -10.51 -16.15
CA LEU A 473 3.30 -10.58 -16.09
C LEU A 473 2.68 -9.43 -15.30
N SER A 474 3.32 -9.02 -14.20
CA SER A 474 2.83 -7.88 -13.40
C SER A 474 2.99 -6.56 -14.15
N PHE A 475 4.11 -6.38 -14.86
CA PHE A 475 4.31 -5.21 -15.70
C PHE A 475 3.29 -5.14 -16.83
N PHE A 476 3.07 -6.24 -17.56
CA PHE A 476 2.12 -6.26 -18.68
C PHE A 476 0.68 -6.09 -18.22
N TYR A 477 0.29 -6.69 -17.09
CA TYR A 477 -1.04 -6.50 -16.52
C TYR A 477 -1.34 -5.02 -16.23
N ASP A 478 -0.37 -4.30 -15.67
CA ASP A 478 -0.46 -2.88 -15.30
C ASP A 478 0.24 -1.96 -16.32
N SER A 479 0.32 -2.36 -17.59
CA SER A 479 1.06 -1.61 -18.63
C SER A 479 0.42 -0.27 -18.99
N ASN A 480 -0.90 -0.15 -18.85
CA ASN A 480 -1.64 1.11 -18.97
C ASN A 480 -1.16 2.18 -17.96
N ALA A 481 -0.44 1.80 -16.90
CA ALA A 481 0.20 2.74 -15.99
C ALA A 481 1.15 3.72 -16.69
N LEU A 482 1.74 3.31 -17.83
CA LEU A 482 2.63 4.16 -18.62
C LEU A 482 1.88 5.25 -19.40
N TRP A 483 0.56 5.11 -19.57
CA TRP A 483 -0.29 6.17 -20.12
C TRP A 483 -0.56 7.26 -19.07
N ASN A 484 0.50 7.92 -18.63
CA ASN A 484 0.48 8.86 -17.52
C ASN A 484 1.44 10.03 -17.80
N ASN A 485 0.89 11.25 -17.86
CA ASN A 485 1.63 12.47 -18.21
C ASN A 485 2.51 13.01 -17.08
N TYR A 486 2.47 12.41 -15.88
CA TYR A 486 3.12 12.93 -14.68
C TYR A 486 4.38 12.15 -14.29
N ILE A 487 4.75 11.11 -15.06
CA ILE A 487 5.91 10.26 -14.75
C ILE A 487 7.20 11.12 -14.73
N PRO A 488 7.94 11.16 -13.61
CA PRO A 488 9.19 11.89 -13.53
C PRO A 488 10.26 11.30 -14.46
N THR A 489 11.11 12.16 -15.05
CA THR A 489 12.18 11.72 -15.97
C THR A 489 13.25 10.87 -15.29
N ASN A 490 13.42 10.99 -13.98
CA ASN A 490 14.33 10.18 -13.18
C ASN A 490 13.72 8.83 -12.73
N PHE A 491 12.48 8.50 -13.11
CA PHE A 491 11.86 7.21 -12.78
C PHE A 491 12.51 6.05 -13.54
N ARG A 492 12.72 4.92 -12.86
CA ARG A 492 13.41 3.74 -13.39
C ARG A 492 12.58 2.49 -13.17
N ILE A 493 12.38 1.69 -14.22
CA ILE A 493 11.69 0.39 -14.16
C ILE A 493 12.67 -0.71 -14.53
N ILE A 494 12.72 -1.76 -13.73
CA ILE A 494 13.44 -3.00 -14.03
C ILE A 494 12.41 -4.11 -14.12
N VAL A 495 12.30 -4.71 -15.29
CA VAL A 495 11.43 -5.86 -15.54
C VAL A 495 12.30 -7.10 -15.63
N VAL A 496 12.10 -8.05 -14.72
CA VAL A 496 12.70 -9.39 -14.81
C VAL A 496 11.74 -10.25 -15.63
N ASN A 497 12.08 -10.48 -16.89
CA ASN A 497 11.24 -11.22 -17.84
C ASN A 497 11.75 -12.67 -17.93
N ASN A 498 11.00 -13.58 -17.33
CA ASN A 498 11.28 -15.02 -17.39
C ASN A 498 10.17 -15.76 -18.17
N GLU A 499 9.47 -15.04 -19.04
CA GLU A 499 8.43 -15.52 -19.96
C GLU A 499 7.20 -16.12 -19.26
N GLY A 500 6.85 -15.66 -18.07
CA GLY A 500 5.63 -16.06 -17.36
C GLY A 500 5.68 -16.00 -15.83
N GLY A 501 4.74 -16.69 -15.19
CA GLY A 501 4.55 -16.76 -13.75
C GLY A 501 5.55 -17.69 -13.07
N GLY A 502 6.86 -17.40 -13.12
CA GLY A 502 7.93 -18.25 -12.58
C GLY A 502 7.76 -18.66 -11.10
N ILE A 503 6.94 -17.93 -10.34
CA ILE A 503 6.54 -18.27 -8.97
C ILE A 503 5.91 -19.67 -8.85
N PHE A 504 5.12 -20.10 -9.84
CA PHE A 504 4.40 -21.37 -9.82
C PHE A 504 5.35 -22.55 -10.00
N ARG A 505 6.50 -22.33 -10.65
CA ARG A 505 7.55 -23.33 -10.75
C ARG A 505 8.20 -23.67 -9.41
N ILE A 506 8.10 -22.80 -8.40
CA ILE A 506 8.65 -23.06 -7.06
C ILE A 506 7.68 -23.90 -6.20
N LEU A 507 6.40 -23.96 -6.59
CA LEU A 507 5.37 -24.70 -5.86
C LEU A 507 5.42 -26.21 -6.18
N PRO A 508 4.98 -27.07 -5.24
CA PRO A 508 4.89 -28.51 -5.50
C PRO A 508 3.81 -28.80 -6.57
N GLY A 509 4.08 -29.75 -7.48
CA GLY A 509 3.15 -30.17 -8.53
C GLY A 509 3.85 -30.70 -9.79
N HIS A 510 3.05 -31.19 -10.75
CA HIS A 510 3.53 -31.60 -12.07
C HIS A 510 3.85 -30.37 -12.93
N LYS A 511 5.13 -30.08 -13.09
CA LYS A 511 5.66 -29.02 -13.97
C LYS A 511 5.88 -29.56 -15.39
N ASN A 512 6.18 -28.66 -16.33
CA ASN A 512 6.57 -29.01 -17.71
C ASN A 512 5.49 -29.80 -18.47
N THR A 513 4.22 -29.43 -18.26
CA THR A 513 3.08 -29.95 -19.02
C THR A 513 2.42 -28.78 -19.74
N GLU A 514 1.79 -29.04 -20.88
CA GLU A 514 1.07 -27.98 -21.63
C GLU A 514 0.00 -27.29 -20.79
N ASN A 515 -0.66 -28.05 -19.90
CA ASN A 515 -1.63 -27.51 -18.95
C ASN A 515 -0.96 -26.53 -17.96
N PHE A 516 0.15 -26.93 -17.35
CA PHE A 516 0.91 -26.07 -16.44
C PHE A 516 1.38 -24.78 -17.13
N ASP A 517 2.00 -24.91 -18.29
CA ASP A 517 2.54 -23.80 -19.08
C ASP A 517 1.43 -22.80 -19.47
N THR A 518 0.24 -23.29 -19.79
CA THR A 518 -0.89 -22.47 -20.23
C THR A 518 -1.64 -21.80 -19.06
N TYR A 519 -2.06 -22.58 -18.07
CA TYR A 519 -3.05 -22.14 -17.08
C TYR A 519 -2.46 -21.69 -15.73
N PHE A 520 -1.20 -22.01 -15.47
CA PHE A 520 -0.51 -21.59 -14.25
C PHE A 520 0.61 -20.63 -14.56
N GLU A 521 1.57 -21.04 -15.37
CA GLU A 521 2.69 -20.20 -15.73
C GLU A 521 2.28 -19.08 -16.70
N THR A 522 1.25 -19.28 -17.53
CA THR A 522 0.83 -18.31 -18.55
C THR A 522 2.01 -17.90 -19.41
N ARG A 523 2.66 -18.91 -20.01
CA ARG A 523 3.86 -18.72 -20.82
C ARG A 523 3.59 -17.74 -21.97
N HIS A 524 4.52 -16.82 -22.21
CA HIS A 524 4.43 -15.84 -23.31
C HIS A 524 5.77 -15.58 -23.98
N GLN A 525 5.77 -14.72 -25.00
CA GLN A 525 6.96 -14.24 -25.73
C GLN A 525 6.96 -12.71 -25.88
N LEU A 526 6.26 -12.01 -24.99
CA LEU A 526 6.11 -10.55 -25.01
C LEU A 526 7.39 -9.84 -24.50
N ASN A 527 7.56 -8.59 -24.94
CA ASN A 527 8.56 -7.65 -24.43
C ASN A 527 7.96 -6.24 -24.27
N ALA A 528 8.67 -5.36 -23.55
CA ALA A 528 8.21 -4.02 -23.23
C ALA A 528 8.56 -2.94 -24.28
N ALA A 529 9.27 -3.30 -25.36
CA ALA A 529 9.84 -2.33 -26.30
C ALA A 529 8.80 -1.40 -26.93
N HIS A 530 7.69 -1.96 -27.42
CA HIS A 530 6.62 -1.17 -28.06
C HIS A 530 5.86 -0.29 -27.09
N LEU A 531 5.66 -0.74 -25.85
CA LEU A 531 5.07 0.06 -24.78
C LEU A 531 5.98 1.25 -24.43
N CYS A 532 7.29 1.00 -24.29
CA CYS A 532 8.25 2.06 -24.00
C CYS A 532 8.30 3.09 -25.13
N LYS A 533 8.33 2.65 -26.39
CA LYS A 533 8.28 3.55 -27.56
C LYS A 533 7.00 4.38 -27.59
N MET A 534 5.85 3.77 -27.29
CA MET A 534 4.55 4.45 -27.28
C MET A 534 4.48 5.55 -26.21
N PHE A 535 5.04 5.30 -25.02
CA PHE A 535 4.95 6.22 -23.87
C PHE A 535 6.26 6.97 -23.56
N ASN A 536 7.18 7.03 -24.53
CA ASN A 536 8.43 7.79 -24.45
C ASN A 536 9.35 7.41 -23.26
N PHE A 537 9.52 6.10 -23.05
CA PHE A 537 10.55 5.55 -22.17
C PHE A 537 11.79 5.18 -22.98
N GLU A 538 12.97 5.45 -22.41
CA GLU A 538 14.21 4.87 -22.91
C GLU A 538 14.22 3.37 -22.56
N TYR A 539 14.38 2.51 -23.56
CA TYR A 539 14.27 1.07 -23.42
C TYR A 539 15.63 0.40 -23.62
N HIS A 540 16.03 -0.40 -22.63
CA HIS A 540 17.27 -1.18 -22.63
C HIS A 540 16.98 -2.63 -22.32
N THR A 541 17.87 -3.51 -22.75
CA THR A 541 17.76 -4.95 -22.51
C THR A 541 19.05 -5.56 -22.01
N ALA A 542 18.94 -6.64 -21.24
CA ALA A 542 20.06 -7.47 -20.86
C ALA A 542 19.67 -8.95 -20.90
N THR A 543 20.59 -9.81 -21.34
CA THR A 543 20.37 -11.26 -21.50
C THR A 543 21.40 -12.11 -20.78
N ASP A 544 22.41 -11.48 -20.17
CA ASP A 544 23.49 -12.13 -19.43
C ASP A 544 24.12 -11.17 -18.40
N ASP A 545 25.03 -11.68 -17.56
CA ASP A 545 25.72 -10.89 -16.54
C ASP A 545 26.58 -9.74 -17.10
N THR A 546 27.07 -9.86 -18.34
CA THR A 546 27.95 -8.86 -18.95
C THR A 546 27.15 -7.66 -19.44
N SER A 547 26.13 -7.92 -20.27
CA SER A 547 25.16 -6.93 -20.73
C SER A 547 24.46 -6.24 -19.55
N LEU A 548 24.02 -7.00 -18.53
CA LEU A 548 23.40 -6.42 -17.34
C LEU A 548 24.30 -5.41 -16.63
N LYS A 549 25.57 -5.74 -16.39
CA LYS A 549 26.51 -4.81 -15.74
C LYS A 549 26.78 -3.58 -16.61
N GLN A 550 26.86 -3.76 -17.92
CA GLN A 550 27.07 -2.65 -18.86
C GLN A 550 25.89 -1.67 -18.81
N GLU A 551 24.66 -2.16 -18.87
CA GLU A 551 23.45 -1.33 -18.78
C GLU A 551 23.34 -0.60 -17.44
N LEU A 552 23.59 -1.30 -16.33
CA LEU A 552 23.48 -0.72 -14.99
C LEU A 552 24.46 0.44 -14.72
N ASN A 553 25.57 0.54 -15.48
CA ASN A 553 26.52 1.65 -15.33
C ASN A 553 25.89 3.03 -15.59
N THR A 554 24.94 3.11 -16.53
CA THR A 554 24.31 4.37 -16.92
C THR A 554 22.81 4.41 -16.63
N PHE A 555 22.18 3.27 -16.36
CA PHE A 555 20.74 3.15 -16.16
C PHE A 555 20.18 4.11 -15.10
N PHE A 556 20.87 4.26 -13.96
CA PHE A 556 20.40 5.13 -12.87
C PHE A 556 20.77 6.61 -13.03
N SER A 557 21.60 6.96 -14.00
CA SER A 557 22.01 8.34 -14.26
C SER A 557 20.83 9.19 -14.74
N ASP A 558 20.88 10.50 -14.52
CA ASP A 558 19.85 11.43 -14.97
C ASP A 558 19.61 11.34 -16.49
N SER A 559 18.37 11.58 -16.90
CA SER A 559 17.93 11.50 -18.30
C SER A 559 16.75 12.43 -18.56
N ASN A 560 16.50 12.69 -19.84
CA ASN A 560 15.36 13.51 -20.28
C ASN A 560 14.03 12.75 -20.27
N THR A 561 14.09 11.42 -20.21
CA THR A 561 12.93 10.51 -20.20
C THR A 561 13.13 9.44 -19.13
N PRO A 562 12.05 8.88 -18.56
CA PRO A 562 12.17 7.71 -17.70
C PRO A 562 12.77 6.52 -18.47
N LYS A 563 13.36 5.57 -17.75
CA LYS A 563 14.04 4.41 -18.36
C LYS A 563 13.43 3.10 -17.90
N LEU A 564 13.37 2.12 -18.79
CA LEU A 564 13.03 0.73 -18.51
C LEU A 564 14.17 -0.18 -18.96
N LEU A 565 14.66 -1.01 -18.04
CA LEU A 565 15.60 -2.09 -18.33
C LEU A 565 14.86 -3.43 -18.22
N GLU A 566 14.73 -4.14 -19.33
CA GLU A 566 14.14 -5.47 -19.40
C GLU A 566 15.22 -6.53 -19.41
N ILE A 567 15.23 -7.39 -18.41
CA ILE A 567 16.26 -8.41 -18.17
C ILE A 567 15.66 -9.78 -18.44
N PHE A 568 16.09 -10.44 -19.51
CA PHE A 568 15.59 -11.74 -19.92
C PHE A 568 16.35 -12.86 -19.22
N THR A 569 15.68 -13.71 -18.45
CA THR A 569 16.32 -14.78 -17.67
C THR A 569 15.82 -16.18 -18.06
N PRO A 570 16.62 -17.25 -17.83
CA PRO A 570 16.24 -18.61 -18.22
C PRO A 570 15.16 -19.21 -17.31
N LYS A 571 13.91 -19.15 -17.77
CA LYS A 571 12.71 -19.70 -17.12
C LYS A 571 12.89 -21.09 -16.49
N ALA A 572 13.40 -22.04 -17.26
CA ALA A 572 13.47 -23.45 -16.88
C ALA A 572 14.47 -23.73 -15.76
N LEU A 573 15.46 -22.84 -15.57
CA LEU A 573 16.56 -23.04 -14.63
C LEU A 573 16.35 -22.32 -13.29
N ASN A 574 15.52 -21.26 -13.29
CA ASN A 574 15.37 -20.35 -12.16
C ASN A 574 14.86 -21.03 -10.87
N ASP A 575 13.93 -21.98 -10.96
CA ASP A 575 13.39 -22.66 -9.77
C ASP A 575 14.38 -23.67 -9.17
N GLU A 576 15.10 -24.42 -10.03
CA GLU A 576 16.15 -25.34 -9.59
C GLU A 576 17.25 -24.58 -8.85
N ILE A 577 17.72 -23.46 -9.42
CA ILE A 577 18.69 -22.58 -8.77
C ILE A 577 18.18 -22.10 -7.40
N LEU A 578 16.92 -21.68 -7.29
CA LEU A 578 16.39 -21.22 -6.02
C LEU A 578 16.22 -22.34 -5.00
N LEU A 579 15.80 -23.54 -5.42
CA LEU A 579 15.64 -24.70 -4.53
C LEU A 579 17.00 -25.21 -4.04
N ASP A 580 17.99 -25.28 -4.93
CA ASP A 580 19.34 -25.72 -4.60
C ASP A 580 20.09 -24.71 -3.73
N TYR A 581 19.79 -23.41 -3.85
CA TYR A 581 20.29 -22.39 -2.93
C TYR A 581 20.03 -22.77 -1.47
N PHE A 582 18.79 -23.11 -1.12
CA PHE A 582 18.44 -23.46 0.26
C PHE A 582 19.10 -24.76 0.74
N LYS A 583 19.33 -25.72 -0.16
CA LYS A 583 20.10 -26.94 0.15
C LYS A 583 21.57 -26.61 0.40
N PHE A 584 22.14 -25.73 -0.42
CA PHE A 584 23.55 -25.36 -0.39
C PHE A 584 23.92 -24.59 0.90
N ILE A 585 23.09 -23.61 1.28
CA ILE A 585 23.39 -22.73 2.44
C ILE A 585 23.21 -23.40 3.81
N LYS A 586 22.76 -24.66 3.88
CA LYS A 586 22.52 -25.40 5.12
C LYS A 586 23.71 -25.41 6.10
#